data_AF-A0A3N0GMP5-F1
#
_entry.id   AF-A0A3N0GMP5-F1
#
_cell.length_a   1.000
_cell.length_b   1.000
_cell.length_c   1.000
_cell.angle_alpha   90.00
_cell.angle_beta   90.00
_cell.angle_gamma   90.00
#
_symmetry.space_group_name_H-M   'P 1'
#
loop_
_entity.id
_entity.type
_entity.pdbx_description
1 polymer ?
#
loop_
_entity_poly.entity_id
_entity_poly.type
_entity_poly.pdbx_seq_one_letter_code
_entity_poly.pdbx_strand_id
1 'polypeptide(L)'
;MDTGQQIAYDGLLRAARLAASIAGARGAEVEEIAEESMALLLMQDGLVNNPKAWVRSTAARLAAEAHGRRRIQTDDVLEELTPTERSLVMGQRTGFNVRELAQRLGLSEDGTHALLAEANRKVRRSSRRLAEVD
;
A
#
# COMPACT_ATOMS: atom_id res chain seq x y z
N MET A 1 -15.10 5.20 -32.91
CA MET A 1 -14.09 4.27 -32.36
C MET A 1 -14.37 2.89 -32.93
N ASP A 2 -13.32 2.16 -33.30
CA ASP A 2 -13.41 0.78 -33.78
C ASP A 2 -13.66 -0.16 -32.60
N THR A 3 -14.76 -0.91 -32.63
CA THR A 3 -15.17 -1.85 -31.58
C THR A 3 -14.09 -2.90 -31.29
N GLY A 4 -13.28 -3.27 -32.29
CA GLY A 4 -12.18 -4.22 -32.12
C GLY A 4 -11.04 -3.66 -31.24
N GLN A 5 -10.72 -2.37 -31.38
CA GLN A 5 -9.70 -1.71 -30.58
C GLN A 5 -10.15 -1.54 -29.12
N GLN A 6 -11.42 -1.24 -28.89
CA GLN A 6 -11.98 -1.12 -27.54
C GLN A 6 -11.94 -2.46 -26.79
N ILE A 7 -12.30 -3.56 -27.44
CA ILE A 7 -12.27 -4.91 -26.83
C ILE A 7 -10.84 -5.30 -26.44
N ALA A 8 -9.86 -4.98 -27.29
CA ALA A 8 -8.45 -5.24 -27.03
C ALA A 8 -7.96 -4.43 -25.82
N TYR A 9 -8.27 -3.12 -25.76
CA TYR A 9 -7.94 -2.24 -24.65
C TYR A 9 -8.54 -2.76 -23.33
N ASP A 10 -9.82 -3.06 -23.30
CA ASP A 10 -10.50 -3.59 -22.11
C ASP A 10 -9.91 -4.93 -21.66
N GLY A 11 -9.47 -5.77 -22.61
CA GLY A 11 -8.77 -7.02 -22.33
C GLY A 11 -7.43 -6.82 -21.62
N LEU A 12 -6.65 -5.82 -22.04
CA LEU A 12 -5.37 -5.47 -21.43
C LEU A 12 -5.56 -4.82 -20.05
N LEU A 13 -6.49 -3.88 -19.94
CA LEU A 13 -6.82 -3.21 -18.68
C LEU A 13 -7.29 -4.22 -17.62
N ARG A 14 -8.17 -5.16 -17.99
CA ARG A 14 -8.56 -6.27 -17.10
C ARG A 14 -7.37 -7.12 -16.66
N ALA A 15 -6.43 -7.39 -17.56
CA ALA A 15 -5.24 -8.18 -17.23
C ALA A 15 -4.32 -7.45 -16.24
N ALA A 16 -4.16 -6.14 -16.40
CA ALA A 16 -3.39 -5.29 -15.49
C ALA A 16 -4.03 -5.23 -14.09
N ARG A 17 -5.35 -4.98 -14.00
CA ARG A 17 -6.11 -4.99 -12.73
C ARG A 17 -5.94 -6.30 -11.96
N LEU A 18 -6.09 -7.42 -12.67
CA LEU A 18 -5.94 -8.75 -12.05
C LEU A 18 -4.52 -8.96 -11.52
N ALA A 19 -3.51 -8.57 -12.29
CA ALA A 19 -2.11 -8.68 -11.87
C ALA A 19 -1.80 -7.79 -10.66
N ALA A 20 -2.26 -6.54 -10.65
CA ALA A 20 -2.10 -5.62 -9.51
C ALA A 20 -2.76 -6.17 -8.24
N SER A 21 -3.98 -6.71 -8.37
CA SER A 21 -4.71 -7.33 -7.25
C SER A 21 -3.97 -8.55 -6.69
N ILE A 22 -3.46 -9.44 -7.55
CA ILE A 22 -2.67 -10.61 -7.14
C ILE A 22 -1.38 -10.18 -6.44
N ALA A 23 -0.76 -9.08 -6.89
CA ALA A 23 0.44 -8.51 -6.29
C ALA A 23 0.16 -7.73 -4.99
N GLY A 24 -1.10 -7.60 -4.55
CA GLY A 24 -1.47 -7.08 -3.25
C GLY A 24 -2.00 -5.64 -3.24
N ALA A 25 -2.16 -5.00 -4.39
CA ALA A 25 -2.86 -3.71 -4.51
C ALA A 25 -4.34 -3.87 -4.13
N ARG A 26 -4.97 -2.80 -3.60
CA ARG A 26 -6.36 -2.84 -3.13
C ARG A 26 -7.14 -1.58 -3.47
N GLY A 27 -8.43 -1.74 -3.75
CA GLY A 27 -9.33 -0.61 -3.96
C GLY A 27 -8.92 0.26 -5.15
N ALA A 28 -8.93 1.58 -4.98
CA ALA A 28 -8.58 2.56 -6.01
C ALA A 28 -7.17 2.36 -6.59
N GLU A 29 -6.23 1.87 -5.79
CA GLU A 29 -4.85 1.62 -6.23
C GLU A 29 -4.76 0.57 -7.34
N VAL A 30 -5.69 -0.39 -7.39
CA VAL A 30 -5.73 -1.39 -8.47
C VAL A 30 -6.01 -0.71 -9.81
N GLU A 31 -6.86 0.31 -9.81
CA GLU A 31 -7.23 1.06 -11.01
C GLU A 31 -6.10 1.98 -11.44
N GLU A 32 -5.52 2.73 -10.52
CA GLU A 32 -4.38 3.61 -10.77
C GLU A 32 -3.21 2.84 -11.40
N ILE A 33 -2.83 1.70 -10.80
CA ILE A 33 -1.75 0.85 -11.32
C ILE A 33 -2.11 0.27 -12.70
N ALA A 34 -3.36 -0.10 -12.91
CA ALA A 34 -3.79 -0.65 -14.20
C ALA A 34 -3.72 0.42 -15.30
N GLU A 35 -4.19 1.63 -15.02
CA GLU A 35 -4.13 2.77 -15.94
C GLU A 35 -2.68 3.20 -16.21
N GLU A 36 -1.84 3.27 -15.18
CA GLU A 36 -0.41 3.59 -15.34
C GLU A 36 0.31 2.53 -16.20
N SER A 37 0.00 1.25 -15.98
CA SER A 37 0.55 0.17 -16.80
C SER A 37 0.12 0.30 -18.26
N MET A 38 -1.11 0.73 -18.53
CA MET A 38 -1.59 0.99 -19.89
C MET A 38 -0.91 2.21 -20.50
N ALA A 39 -0.72 3.28 -19.74
CA ALA A 39 -0.01 4.48 -20.19
C ALA A 39 1.44 4.14 -20.59
N LEU A 40 2.15 3.37 -19.77
CA LEU A 40 3.52 2.94 -20.06
C LEU A 40 3.61 2.04 -21.28
N LEU A 41 2.59 1.21 -21.54
CA LEU A 41 2.52 0.42 -22.77
C LEU A 41 2.39 1.33 -24.00
N LEU A 42 1.56 2.37 -23.92
CA LEU A 42 1.37 3.33 -25.02
C LEU A 42 2.60 4.19 -25.29
N MET A 43 3.43 4.41 -24.27
CA MET A 43 4.69 5.15 -24.37
C MET A 43 5.87 4.28 -24.84
N GLN A 44 5.70 2.97 -25.04
CA GLN A 44 6.79 2.14 -25.56
C GLN A 44 7.11 2.50 -27.01
N ASP A 45 8.38 2.83 -27.25
CA ASP A 45 8.94 2.92 -28.60
C ASP A 45 9.12 1.51 -29.18
N GLY A 46 8.11 1.02 -29.89
CA GLY A 46 8.18 -0.22 -30.67
C GLY A 46 7.01 -1.17 -30.47
N LEU A 47 7.05 -2.28 -31.21
CA LEU A 47 6.04 -3.33 -31.11
C LEU A 47 6.31 -4.23 -29.90
N VAL A 48 5.41 -4.18 -28.92
CA VAL A 48 5.36 -5.20 -27.87
C VAL A 48 4.74 -6.46 -28.45
N ASN A 49 5.55 -7.51 -28.62
CA ASN A 49 5.10 -8.79 -29.18
C ASN A 49 3.95 -9.46 -28.39
N ASN A 50 3.89 -9.24 -27.08
CA ASN A 50 2.81 -9.76 -26.22
C ASN A 50 2.36 -8.69 -25.22
N PRO A 51 1.46 -7.77 -25.63
CA PRO A 51 1.03 -6.64 -24.79
C PRO A 51 0.37 -7.11 -23.49
N LYS A 52 -0.36 -8.24 -23.53
CA LYS A 52 -1.03 -8.79 -22.35
C LYS A 52 -0.06 -9.28 -21.29
N ALA A 53 1.01 -9.97 -21.68
CA ALA A 53 2.04 -10.39 -20.74
C ALA A 53 2.77 -9.17 -20.17
N TRP A 54 3.09 -8.20 -21.04
CA TRP A 54 3.78 -6.98 -20.66
C TRP A 54 3.01 -6.18 -19.61
N VAL A 55 1.72 -5.88 -19.83
CA VAL A 55 0.92 -5.10 -18.86
C VAL A 55 0.74 -5.83 -17.54
N ARG A 56 0.67 -7.17 -17.54
CA ARG A 56 0.61 -7.96 -16.30
C ARG A 56 1.90 -7.82 -15.50
N SER A 57 3.05 -7.96 -16.15
CA SER A 57 4.35 -7.83 -15.51
C SER A 57 4.58 -6.41 -14.98
N THR A 58 4.23 -5.39 -15.77
CA THR A 58 4.33 -3.98 -15.37
C THR A 58 3.43 -3.68 -14.17
N ALA A 59 2.15 -4.08 -14.21
CA ALA A 59 1.22 -3.86 -13.10
C ALA A 59 1.65 -4.58 -11.82
N ALA A 60 2.13 -5.82 -11.92
CA ALA A 60 2.64 -6.56 -10.77
C ALA A 60 3.88 -5.88 -10.15
N ARG A 61 4.78 -5.37 -10.99
CA ARG A 61 5.97 -4.61 -10.53
C ARG A 61 5.57 -3.32 -9.82
N LEU A 62 4.71 -2.51 -10.43
CA LEU A 62 4.23 -1.26 -9.83
C LEU A 62 3.53 -1.49 -8.49
N ALA A 63 2.70 -2.53 -8.40
CA ALA A 63 2.06 -2.94 -7.14
C ALA A 63 3.08 -3.35 -6.07
N ALA A 64 4.09 -4.14 -6.43
CA ALA A 64 5.14 -4.54 -5.50
C ALA A 64 5.97 -3.34 -5.01
N GLU A 65 6.29 -2.39 -5.90
CA GLU A 65 7.00 -1.16 -5.56
C GLU A 65 6.17 -0.27 -4.64
N ALA A 66 4.88 -0.07 -4.94
CA ALA A 66 3.96 0.68 -4.09
C ALA A 66 3.78 0.03 -2.71
N HIS A 67 3.77 -1.30 -2.65
CA HIS A 67 3.74 -2.03 -1.39
C HIS A 67 5.06 -1.87 -0.60
N GLY A 68 6.20 -1.97 -1.28
CA GLY A 68 7.53 -1.77 -0.70
C GLY A 68 7.71 -0.37 -0.11
N ARG A 69 7.33 0.67 -0.87
CA ARG A 69 7.34 2.06 -0.39
C ARG A 69 6.50 2.24 0.87
N ARG A 70 5.27 1.72 0.90
CA ARG A 70 4.40 1.78 2.09
C ARG A 70 4.98 1.03 3.31
N ARG A 71 5.69 -0.08 3.08
CA ARG A 71 6.38 -0.80 4.17
C ARG A 71 7.53 0.04 4.73
N ILE A 72 8.39 0.60 3.88
CA ILE A 72 9.49 1.48 4.30
C ILE A 72 8.93 2.68 5.07
N GLN A 73 7.93 3.36 4.52
CA GLN A 73 7.26 4.49 5.19
C GLN A 73 6.66 4.09 6.54
N THR A 74 6.13 2.87 6.66
CA THR A 74 5.62 2.35 7.94
C THR A 74 6.76 2.06 8.92
N ASP A 75 7.84 1.40 8.47
CA ASP A 75 8.96 1.03 9.32
C ASP A 75 9.69 2.28 9.85
N ASP A 76 9.95 3.28 8.99
CA ASP A 76 10.53 4.58 9.37
C ASP A 76 9.68 5.30 10.43
N VAL A 77 8.36 5.24 10.27
CA VAL A 77 7.40 5.79 11.24
C VAL A 77 7.43 5.01 12.56
N LEU A 78 7.66 3.70 12.52
CA LEU A 78 7.73 2.85 13.71
C LEU A 78 9.09 2.93 14.43
N GLU A 79 10.16 3.40 13.79
CA GLU A 79 11.47 3.61 14.42
C GLU A 79 11.43 4.70 15.51
N GLU A 80 10.58 5.72 15.36
CA GLU A 80 10.39 6.78 16.36
C GLU A 80 9.57 6.34 17.59
N LEU A 81 8.94 5.17 17.51
CA LEU A 81 8.19 4.59 18.62
C LEU A 81 9.10 3.79 19.55
N THR A 82 8.89 3.96 20.85
CA THR A 82 9.45 3.02 21.84
C THR A 82 8.92 1.59 21.59
N PRO A 83 9.61 0.53 22.07
CA PRO A 83 9.16 -0.84 21.89
C PRO A 83 7.71 -1.08 22.38
N THR A 84 7.32 -0.43 23.47
CA THR A 84 5.97 -0.52 24.04
C THR A 84 4.94 0.16 23.14
N GLU A 85 5.21 1.39 22.69
CA GLU A 85 4.33 2.12 21.77
C GLU A 85 4.16 1.38 20.43
N ARG A 86 5.24 0.80 19.90
CA ARG A 86 5.21 -0.04 18.69
C ARG A 86 4.33 -1.26 18.88
N SER A 87 4.47 -1.95 20.01
CA SER A 87 3.65 -3.13 20.34
C SER A 87 2.17 -2.76 20.44
N LEU A 88 1.85 -1.60 21.01
CA LEU A 88 0.48 -1.08 21.10
C LEU A 88 -0.12 -0.79 19.72
N VAL A 89 0.59 -0.04 18.87
CA VAL A 89 0.13 0.31 17.52
C VAL A 89 -0.04 -0.93 16.64
N MET A 90 0.90 -1.87 16.71
CA MET A 90 0.83 -3.12 15.95
C MET A 90 -0.32 -4.00 16.45
N GLY A 91 -0.50 -4.13 17.75
CA GLY A 91 -1.60 -4.90 18.32
C GLY A 91 -2.98 -4.34 17.95
N GLN A 92 -3.13 -3.01 17.92
CA GLN A 92 -4.38 -2.37 17.46
C GLN A 92 -4.65 -2.66 15.97
N ARG A 93 -3.62 -2.65 15.13
CA ARG A 93 -3.72 -3.02 13.70
C ARG A 93 -4.10 -4.48 13.49
N THR A 94 -3.72 -5.38 14.40
CA THR A 94 -4.14 -6.78 14.36
C THR A 94 -5.52 -7.02 14.98
N GLY A 95 -6.20 -5.98 15.46
CA GLY A 95 -7.57 -6.04 15.95
C GLY A 95 -7.74 -6.19 17.45
N PHE A 96 -6.66 -6.11 18.25
CA PHE A 96 -6.79 -6.11 19.71
C PHE A 96 -7.40 -4.79 20.20
N ASN A 97 -8.33 -4.88 21.14
CA ASN A 97 -8.87 -3.71 21.83
C ASN A 97 -7.92 -3.22 22.94
N VAL A 98 -8.16 -2.01 23.47
CA VAL A 98 -7.28 -1.37 24.46
C VAL A 98 -7.14 -2.21 25.74
N ARG A 99 -8.22 -2.83 26.19
CA ARG A 99 -8.21 -3.67 27.38
C ARG A 99 -7.35 -4.93 27.19
N GLU A 100 -7.45 -5.58 26.04
CA GLU A 100 -6.60 -6.73 25.68
C GLU A 100 -5.13 -6.33 25.60
N LEU A 101 -4.82 -5.16 25.04
CA LEU A 101 -3.46 -4.63 24.97
C LEU A 101 -2.89 -4.31 26.35
N ALA A 102 -3.68 -3.67 27.21
CA ALA A 102 -3.31 -3.35 28.59
C ALA A 102 -2.96 -4.63 29.36
N GLN A 103 -3.81 -5.66 29.26
CA GLN A 103 -3.57 -6.96 29.90
C GLN A 103 -2.31 -7.65 29.37
N ARG A 104 -2.10 -7.69 28.05
CA ARG A 104 -0.94 -8.36 27.44
C ARG A 104 0.38 -7.70 27.79
N LEU A 105 0.38 -6.38 27.99
CA LEU A 105 1.59 -5.60 28.26
C LEU A 105 1.78 -5.27 29.74
N GLY A 106 0.87 -5.71 30.62
CA GLY A 106 0.93 -5.44 32.06
C GLY A 106 0.77 -3.95 32.40
N LEU A 107 0.00 -3.22 31.59
CA LEU A 107 -0.26 -1.78 31.76
C LEU A 107 -1.68 -1.55 32.32
N SER A 108 -1.92 -0.38 32.89
CA SER A 108 -3.30 0.06 33.17
C SER A 108 -4.00 0.47 31.87
N GLU A 109 -5.33 0.39 31.83
CA GLU A 109 -6.12 0.83 30.66
C GLU A 109 -5.89 2.33 30.37
N ASP A 110 -5.91 3.18 31.40
CA ASP A 110 -5.63 4.62 31.27
C ASP A 110 -4.21 4.90 30.74
N GLY A 111 -3.21 4.18 31.25
CA GLY A 111 -1.83 4.29 30.77
C GLY A 111 -1.68 3.82 29.32
N THR A 112 -2.42 2.78 28.96
CA THR A 112 -2.47 2.26 27.58
C THR A 112 -3.10 3.28 26.63
N HIS A 113 -4.19 3.93 27.03
CA HIS A 113 -4.80 5.02 26.27
C HIS A 113 -3.83 6.19 26.07
N ALA A 114 -3.12 6.61 27.12
CA ALA A 114 -2.15 7.70 27.05
C ALA A 114 -0.97 7.36 26.10
N LEU A 115 -0.42 6.15 26.20
CA LEU A 115 0.67 5.69 25.33
C LEU A 115 0.22 5.53 23.87
N LEU A 116 -0.98 4.99 23.63
CA LEU A 116 -1.56 4.94 22.28
C LEU A 116 -1.77 6.33 21.69
N ALA A 117 -2.23 7.30 22.49
CA ALA A 117 -2.39 8.68 22.04
C ALA A 117 -1.03 9.30 21.65
N GLU A 118 0.01 9.09 22.46
CA GLU A 118 1.36 9.57 22.15
C GLU A 118 1.94 8.88 20.90
N ALA A 119 1.84 7.55 20.81
CA ALA A 119 2.28 6.78 19.65
C ALA A 119 1.60 7.27 18.37
N ASN A 120 0.28 7.48 18.40
CA ASN A 120 -0.47 8.01 17.25
C ASN A 120 -0.05 9.44 16.88
N ARG A 121 0.31 10.29 17.85
CA ARG A 121 0.87 11.62 17.57
C ARG A 121 2.22 11.53 16.86
N LYS A 122 3.12 10.65 17.32
CA LYS A 122 4.42 10.39 16.66
C LYS A 122 4.21 9.88 15.23
N VAL A 123 3.38 8.86 15.06
CA VAL A 123 3.02 8.30 13.75
C VAL A 123 2.56 9.37 12.76
N ARG A 124 1.66 10.26 13.20
CA ARG A 124 1.17 11.38 12.37
C ARG A 124 2.25 12.39 12.00
N ARG A 125 3.16 12.71 12.93
CA ARG A 125 4.27 13.65 12.66
C ARG A 125 5.27 13.06 11.67
N SER A 126 5.66 11.80 11.84
CA SER A 126 6.58 11.10 10.96
C SER A 126 6.00 10.95 9.55
N SER A 127 4.72 10.55 9.46
CA SER A 127 4.03 10.44 8.17
C SER A 127 3.97 11.78 7.43
N ARG A 128 3.78 12.90 8.15
CA ARG A 128 3.78 14.24 7.55
C ARG A 128 5.16 14.61 7.00
N ARG A 129 6.24 14.34 7.76
CA ARG A 129 7.61 14.62 7.29
C ARG A 129 7.95 13.82 6.03
N LEU A 130 7.55 12.55 5.96
CA LEU A 130 7.79 11.72 4.79
C LEU A 130 7.02 12.23 3.56
N ALA A 131 5.80 12.75 3.74
CA ALA A 131 5.02 13.36 2.67
C ALA A 131 5.52 14.75 2.21
N GLU A 132 6.41 15.40 2.96
CA GLU A 132 7.04 16.68 2.59
C GLU A 132 8.37 16.49 1.85
N VAL A 133 8.92 15.27 1.83
CA VAL A 133 10.22 14.93 1.23
C VAL A 133 10.08 14.24 -0.13
N ASP A 134 8.93 13.60 -0.40
CA ASP A 134 8.51 13.08 -1.72
C ASP A 134 7.88 14.17 -2.60
#